data_AF-A0A1F3VA81-F1
#
_entry.id   AF-A0A1F3VA81-F1
#
_cell.length_a   1.000
_cell.length_b   1.000
_cell.length_c   1.000
_cell.angle_alpha   90.00
_cell.angle_beta   90.00
_cell.angle_gamma   90.00
#
_symmetry.space_group_name_H-M   'P 1'
#
loop_
_entity.id
_entity.type
_entity.pdbx_description
1 polymer ?
#
loop_
_entity_poly.entity_id
_entity_poly.type
_entity_poly.pdbx_seq_one_letter_code
_entity_poly.pdbx_strand_id
1 'polypeptide(L)'
;MPFDDIKNFSIQLFLKLPLKKLGEAIKTLLNKIDEQKNKITDLSLEIQKLKDEINRFKGEKGKPVITKNKDNKIDNKDKKKDRGQSGRGKNKQTKIIEIHKTEEINVDKKDLPQDAQYKGTREVVIQDINFNLNNTKFLLHKYYSPFSGKVFEGKLPPEYIQINLLQMR
;
A
#
# COMPACT_ATOMS: atom_id res chain seq x y z
N MET A 1 7.58 -22.38 17.74
CA MET A 1 7.73 -23.75 17.22
C MET A 1 7.78 -23.65 15.70
N PRO A 2 8.78 -24.25 15.04
CA PRO A 2 8.84 -24.36 13.58
C PRO A 2 7.55 -24.94 12.99
N PHE A 3 7.16 -24.49 11.79
CA PHE A 3 5.93 -24.96 11.13
C PHE A 3 5.97 -26.48 10.88
N ASP A 4 7.14 -27.00 10.54
CA ASP A 4 7.34 -28.43 10.29
C ASP A 4 7.11 -29.28 11.55
N ASP A 5 7.48 -28.78 12.72
CA ASP A 5 7.25 -29.48 13.99
C ASP A 5 5.77 -29.52 14.34
N ILE A 6 5.06 -28.42 14.12
CA ILE A 6 3.60 -28.34 14.31
C ILE A 6 2.89 -29.29 13.34
N LYS A 7 3.33 -29.33 12.08
CA LYS A 7 2.78 -30.22 11.05
C LYS A 7 2.99 -31.69 11.42
N ASN A 8 4.20 -32.06 11.81
CA ASN A 8 4.54 -33.43 12.18
C ASN A 8 3.78 -33.89 13.43
N PHE A 9 3.68 -33.03 14.45
CA PHE A 9 2.89 -33.29 15.65
C PHE A 9 1.40 -33.47 15.33
N SER A 10 0.86 -32.61 14.46
CA SER A 10 -0.54 -32.69 14.04
C SER A 10 -0.84 -33.97 13.28
N ILE A 11 0.04 -34.41 12.36
CA ILE A 11 -0.09 -35.68 11.64
C ILE A 11 -0.11 -36.85 12.62
N GLN A 12 0.83 -36.89 13.58
CA GLN A 12 0.85 -37.96 14.59
C GLN A 12 -0.40 -37.96 15.47
N LEU A 13 -0.95 -36.78 15.78
CA LEU A 13 -2.18 -36.66 16.56
C LEU A 13 -3.39 -37.18 15.78
N PHE A 14 -3.54 -36.79 14.52
CA PHE A 14 -4.67 -37.23 13.69
C PHE A 14 -4.68 -38.74 13.40
N LEU A 15 -3.51 -39.37 13.32
CA LEU A 15 -3.40 -40.83 13.17
C LEU A 15 -3.93 -41.61 14.39
N LYS A 16 -4.00 -40.98 15.57
CA LYS A 16 -4.46 -41.60 16.82
C LYS A 16 -5.93 -41.32 17.13
N LEU A 17 -6.62 -40.49 16.32
CA LEU A 17 -8.01 -40.11 16.57
C LEU A 17 -9.02 -41.07 15.89
N PRO A 18 -10.20 -41.27 16.50
CA PRO A 18 -11.28 -42.06 15.88
C PRO A 18 -11.89 -41.32 14.68
N LEU A 19 -12.33 -42.08 13.65
CA LEU A 19 -12.78 -41.54 12.35
C LEU A 19 -13.85 -40.44 12.45
N LYS A 20 -14.79 -40.56 13.41
CA LYS A 20 -15.84 -39.55 13.61
C LYS A 20 -15.27 -38.20 14.03
N LYS A 21 -14.35 -38.18 14.99
CA LYS A 21 -13.68 -36.95 15.45
C LYS A 21 -12.72 -36.40 14.41
N LEU A 22 -12.10 -37.27 13.61
CA LEU A 22 -11.25 -36.88 12.49
C LEU A 22 -12.07 -36.12 11.42
N GLY A 23 -13.25 -36.61 11.08
CA GLY A 23 -14.15 -35.94 10.12
C GLY A 23 -14.58 -34.54 10.59
N GLU A 24 -14.91 -34.39 11.88
CA GLU A 24 -15.25 -33.08 12.48
C GLU A 24 -14.06 -32.11 12.46
N ALA A 25 -12.86 -32.60 12.79
CA ALA A 25 -11.62 -31.83 12.75
C ALA A 25 -11.28 -31.37 11.33
N ILE A 26 -11.39 -32.26 10.34
CA ILE A 26 -11.13 -31.94 8.92
C ILE A 26 -12.13 -30.88 8.43
N LYS A 27 -13.42 -31.03 8.75
CA LYS A 27 -14.45 -30.06 8.34
C LYS A 27 -14.16 -28.67 8.92
N THR A 28 -13.76 -28.61 10.19
CA THR A 28 -13.40 -27.35 10.87
C THR A 28 -12.15 -26.73 10.24
N LEU A 29 -11.15 -27.54 9.91
CA LEU A 29 -9.93 -27.09 9.27
C LEU A 29 -10.20 -26.55 7.85
N LEU A 30 -11.06 -27.23 7.08
CA LEU A 30 -11.44 -26.79 5.74
C LEU A 30 -12.10 -25.41 5.77
N ASN A 31 -13.05 -25.21 6.69
CA ASN A 31 -13.70 -23.91 6.87
C ASN A 31 -12.70 -22.81 7.21
N LYS A 32 -11.69 -23.12 8.03
CA LYS A 32 -10.63 -22.16 8.37
C LYS A 32 -9.67 -21.88 7.22
N ILE A 33 -9.36 -22.89 6.40
CA ILE A 33 -8.58 -22.70 5.17
C ILE A 33 -9.33 -21.77 4.20
N ASP A 34 -10.63 -21.97 4.02
CA ASP A 34 -11.44 -21.11 3.16
C ASP A 34 -11.51 -19.67 3.69
N GLU A 35 -11.70 -19.49 5.01
CA GLU A 35 -11.66 -18.17 5.65
C GLU A 35 -10.31 -17.47 5.44
N GLN A 36 -9.20 -18.20 5.62
CA GLN A 36 -7.84 -17.69 5.40
C GLN A 36 -7.59 -17.34 3.94
N LYS A 37 -8.04 -18.16 2.99
CA LYS A 37 -7.92 -17.91 1.56
C LYS A 37 -8.64 -16.62 1.13
N ASN A 38 -9.85 -16.40 1.64
CA ASN A 38 -10.60 -15.18 1.38
C ASN A 38 -9.86 -13.96 1.93
N LYS A 39 -9.40 -14.02 3.18
CA LYS A 39 -8.58 -12.95 3.79
C LYS A 39 -7.31 -12.64 3.00
N ILE A 40 -6.58 -13.65 2.53
CA ILE A 40 -5.38 -13.45 1.72
C ILE A 40 -5.71 -12.74 0.41
N THR A 41 -6.86 -13.07 -0.21
CA THR A 41 -7.32 -12.45 -1.45
C THR A 41 -7.67 -10.98 -1.21
N ASP A 42 -8.43 -10.69 -0.16
CA ASP A 42 -8.81 -9.33 0.24
C ASP A 42 -7.57 -8.46 0.54
N LEU A 43 -6.64 -8.99 1.34
CA LEU A 43 -5.37 -8.33 1.65
C LEU A 43 -4.53 -8.09 0.40
N SER A 44 -4.48 -9.06 -0.53
CA SER A 44 -3.76 -8.89 -1.78
C SER A 44 -4.38 -7.79 -2.64
N LEU A 45 -5.70 -7.65 -2.66
CA LEU A 45 -6.39 -6.58 -3.37
C LEU A 45 -6.12 -5.21 -2.72
N GLU A 46 -6.13 -5.15 -1.39
CA GLU A 46 -5.85 -3.93 -0.64
C GLU A 46 -4.40 -3.47 -0.83
N ILE A 47 -3.43 -4.40 -0.72
CA ILE A 47 -2.02 -4.12 -1.02
C ILE A 47 -1.86 -3.60 -2.44
N GLN A 48 -2.59 -4.15 -3.41
CA GLN A 48 -2.54 -3.67 -4.79
C GLN A 48 -3.09 -2.24 -4.92
N LYS A 49 -4.24 -1.93 -4.29
CA LYS A 49 -4.80 -0.58 -4.25
C LYS A 49 -3.82 0.41 -3.63
N LEU A 50 -3.23 0.07 -2.48
CA LEU A 50 -2.24 0.91 -1.80
C LEU A 50 -1.00 1.15 -2.66
N LYS A 51 -0.50 0.12 -3.35
CA LYS A 51 0.61 0.26 -4.31
C LYS A 51 0.24 1.20 -5.46
N ASP A 52 -0.96 1.09 -6.00
CA ASP A 52 -1.43 1.94 -7.09
C ASP A 52 -1.61 3.40 -6.62
N GLU A 53 -2.06 3.63 -5.39
CA GLU A 53 -2.13 4.95 -4.77
C GLU A 53 -0.74 5.55 -4.52
N ILE A 54 0.20 4.77 -3.99
CA ILE A 54 1.60 5.19 -3.83
C ILE A 54 2.18 5.62 -5.17
N ASN A 55 1.99 4.82 -6.22
CA ASN A 55 2.47 5.15 -7.57
C ASN A 55 1.82 6.43 -8.10
N ARG A 56 0.51 6.60 -7.91
CA ARG A 56 -0.21 7.84 -8.26
C ARG A 56 0.38 9.06 -7.55
N PHE A 57 0.66 8.94 -6.26
CA PHE A 57 1.28 10.03 -5.47
C PHE A 57 2.70 10.34 -5.95
N LYS A 58 3.48 9.31 -6.30
CA LYS A 58 4.82 9.44 -6.90
C LYS A 58 4.82 9.95 -8.35
N GLY A 59 3.64 10.14 -8.96
CA GLY A 59 3.51 10.59 -10.35
C GLY A 59 3.84 9.50 -11.39
N GLU A 60 4.00 8.27 -10.95
CA GLU A 60 4.17 7.09 -11.79
C GLU A 60 2.79 6.54 -12.18
N LYS A 61 2.66 6.02 -13.40
CA LYS A 61 1.44 5.29 -13.76
C LYS A 61 1.45 3.99 -12.96
N GLY A 62 0.39 3.73 -12.19
CA GLY A 62 0.13 2.43 -11.56
C GLY A 62 0.23 1.29 -12.56
N LYS A 63 0.34 0.05 -12.06
CA LYS A 63 0.68 -1.13 -12.86
C LYS A 63 -0.14 -1.15 -14.16
N PRO A 64 0.49 -1.19 -15.35
CA PRO A 64 -0.26 -1.21 -16.60
C PRO A 64 -1.14 -2.46 -16.63
N VAL A 65 -2.46 -2.26 -16.76
CA VAL A 65 -3.38 -3.34 -17.09
C VAL A 65 -3.07 -3.72 -18.54
N ILE A 66 -2.29 -4.78 -18.72
CA ILE A 66 -2.03 -5.34 -20.05
C ILE A 66 -3.30 -6.05 -20.48
N THR A 67 -4.18 -5.34 -21.17
CA THR A 67 -5.23 -5.99 -21.97
C THR A 67 -4.55 -6.66 -23.16
N LYS A 68 -4.89 -7.93 -23.44
CA LYS A 68 -4.38 -8.65 -24.62
C LYS A 68 -4.77 -7.87 -25.89
N ASN A 69 -3.78 -7.39 -26.63
CA ASN A 69 -4.00 -6.92 -27.99
C ASN A 69 -4.47 -8.10 -28.85
N LYS A 70 -5.61 -7.93 -29.52
CA LYS A 70 -5.99 -8.81 -30.62
C LYS A 70 -5.10 -8.45 -31.81
N ASP A 71 -4.36 -9.43 -32.29
CA ASP A 71 -3.55 -9.35 -33.50
C ASP A 71 -4.46 -9.06 -34.70
N ASN A 72 -4.43 -7.82 -35.20
CA ASN A 72 -4.90 -7.51 -36.53
C ASN A 72 -3.68 -7.36 -37.45
N LYS A 73 -3.39 -8.44 -38.19
CA LYS A 73 -2.55 -8.42 -39.39
C LYS A 73 -3.13 -7.44 -40.40
N ILE A 74 -2.37 -6.45 -40.84
CA ILE A 74 -2.52 -5.83 -42.16
C ILE A 74 -1.12 -5.54 -42.72
N ASP A 75 -0.98 -5.91 -43.99
CA ASP A 75 0.24 -6.14 -44.76
C ASP A 75 1.09 -4.89 -45.09
N ASN A 76 2.37 -5.18 -45.33
CA ASN A 76 3.37 -4.31 -45.94
C ASN A 76 2.89 -3.64 -47.23
N LYS A 77 2.99 -2.30 -47.32
CA LYS A 77 3.35 -1.60 -48.56
C LYS A 77 4.22 -0.37 -48.27
N ASP A 78 5.43 -0.40 -48.80
CA ASP A 78 6.37 0.70 -48.93
C ASP A 78 5.74 1.94 -49.59
N LYS A 79 5.87 3.12 -48.96
CA LYS A 79 6.01 4.40 -49.68
C LYS A 79 6.90 5.39 -48.90
N LYS A 80 7.79 6.01 -49.68
CA LYS A 80 8.87 6.93 -49.34
C LYS A 80 8.40 8.23 -48.67
N LYS A 81 9.32 8.79 -47.86
CA LYS A 81 9.58 10.20 -47.54
C LYS A 81 8.37 11.15 -47.50
N ASP A 82 8.10 11.66 -46.31
CA ASP A 82 7.93 13.11 -46.15
C ASP A 82 8.45 13.61 -44.81
N ARG A 83 9.36 14.59 -44.89
CA ARG A 83 9.87 15.35 -43.75
C ARG A 83 8.84 16.43 -43.44
N GLY A 84 7.85 16.10 -42.61
CA GLY A 84 6.85 17.04 -42.12
C GLY A 84 6.94 17.17 -40.61
N GLN A 85 7.44 18.31 -40.13
CA GLN A 85 7.30 18.76 -38.75
C GLN A 85 5.84 18.64 -38.29
N SER A 86 5.58 17.74 -37.35
CA SER A 86 4.33 17.73 -36.58
C SER A 86 4.56 16.99 -35.28
N GLY A 87 5.42 17.56 -34.44
CA GLY A 87 5.58 17.14 -33.05
C GLY A 87 5.30 18.33 -32.16
N ARG A 88 4.06 18.83 -32.12
CA ARG A 88 3.56 19.53 -30.93
C ARG A 88 3.56 18.50 -29.81
N GLY A 89 4.73 18.33 -29.20
CA GLY A 89 4.88 17.58 -27.98
C GLY A 89 3.89 18.18 -27.00
N LYS A 90 2.91 17.37 -26.61
CA LYS A 90 2.00 17.72 -25.51
C LYS A 90 2.92 18.10 -24.35
N ASN A 91 2.95 19.38 -23.98
CA ASN A 91 3.56 19.81 -22.75
C ASN A 91 2.82 19.09 -21.63
N LYS A 92 3.31 17.90 -21.27
CA LYS A 92 3.04 17.28 -19.99
C LYS A 92 3.44 18.35 -19.00
N GLN A 93 2.47 18.94 -18.31
CA GLN A 93 2.75 19.73 -17.13
C GLN A 93 3.52 18.80 -16.20
N THR A 94 4.84 18.90 -16.21
CA THR A 94 5.71 18.31 -15.20
C THR A 94 5.26 18.94 -13.90
N LYS A 95 4.76 18.11 -12.97
CA LYS A 95 4.48 18.56 -11.62
C LYS A 95 5.76 19.21 -11.10
N ILE A 96 5.71 20.50 -10.83
CA ILE A 96 6.82 21.22 -10.19
C ILE A 96 6.88 20.68 -8.76
N ILE A 97 7.97 19.99 -8.43
CA ILE A 97 8.22 19.52 -7.06
C ILE A 97 9.01 20.62 -6.36
N GLU A 98 8.44 21.19 -5.31
CA GLU A 98 9.11 22.20 -4.49
C GLU A 98 10.24 21.54 -3.68
N ILE A 99 11.46 22.04 -3.85
CA ILE A 99 12.64 21.56 -3.13
C ILE A 99 12.75 22.30 -1.80
N HIS A 100 12.49 21.58 -0.72
CA HIS A 100 12.50 22.15 0.63
C HIS A 100 13.90 22.13 1.27
N LYS A 101 14.79 21.25 0.80
CA LYS A 101 16.16 21.09 1.28
C LYS A 101 17.07 20.67 0.14
N THR A 102 18.25 21.26 0.06
CA THR A 102 19.31 20.90 -0.88
C THR A 102 20.55 20.49 -0.10
N GLU A 103 21.11 19.32 -0.40
CA GLU A 103 22.37 18.84 0.19
C GLU A 103 23.37 18.52 -0.93
N GLU A 104 24.58 19.05 -0.80
CA GLU A 104 25.69 18.74 -1.71
C GLU A 104 26.50 17.57 -1.14
N ILE A 105 26.45 16.42 -1.81
CA ILE A 105 27.22 15.24 -1.43
C ILE A 105 28.51 15.23 -2.25
N ASN A 106 29.62 15.59 -1.60
CA ASN A 106 30.95 15.51 -2.19
C ASN A 106 31.51 14.09 -2.08
N VAL A 107 32.26 13.67 -3.10
CA VAL A 107 33.01 12.40 -3.07
C VAL A 107 34.22 12.55 -2.14
N ASP A 108 34.52 11.54 -1.32
CA ASP A 108 35.72 11.54 -0.49
C ASP A 108 36.97 11.53 -1.40
N LYS A 109 37.88 12.49 -1.16
CA LYS A 109 39.12 12.65 -1.92
C LYS A 109 40.06 11.46 -1.80
N LYS A 110 39.89 10.61 -0.78
CA LYS A 110 40.67 9.36 -0.63
C LYS A 110 40.22 8.25 -1.58
N ASP A 111 38.96 8.29 -2.01
CA ASP A 111 38.37 7.32 -2.94
C ASP A 111 38.56 7.74 -4.41
N LEU A 112 39.02 8.98 -4.63
CA LEU A 112 39.30 9.52 -5.94
C LEU A 112 40.72 9.10 -6.38
N PRO A 113 40.87 8.55 -7.59
CA PRO A 113 42.19 8.34 -8.16
C PRO A 113 42.88 9.69 -8.40
N GLN A 114 44.22 9.68 -8.45
CA GLN A 114 45.03 10.91 -8.42
C GLN A 114 44.86 11.78 -9.68
N ASP A 115 44.38 11.20 -10.78
CA ASP A 115 44.05 11.84 -12.04
C ASP A 115 42.58 12.31 -12.13
N ALA A 116 41.78 12.08 -11.09
CA ALA A 116 40.37 12.42 -11.09
C ALA A 116 40.15 13.93 -11.25
N GLN A 117 39.35 14.30 -12.24
CA GLN A 117 38.95 15.68 -12.50
C GLN A 117 37.45 15.84 -12.26
N TYR A 118 37.07 16.99 -11.70
CA TYR A 118 35.67 17.35 -11.54
C TYR A 118 34.99 17.47 -12.91
N LYS A 119 33.90 16.73 -13.12
CA LYS A 119 33.19 16.65 -14.40
C LYS A 119 31.78 17.26 -14.38
N GLY A 120 31.34 17.74 -13.21
CA GLY A 120 30.00 18.30 -13.00
C GLY A 120 29.20 17.55 -11.94
N THR A 121 27.99 18.07 -11.68
CA THR A 121 27.08 17.54 -10.66
C THR A 121 25.86 16.94 -11.32
N ARG A 122 25.35 15.83 -10.76
CA ARG A 122 24.05 15.26 -11.12
C ARG A 122 23.06 15.54 -10.01
N GLU A 123 21.96 16.18 -10.34
CA GLU A 123 20.85 16.39 -9.41
C GLU A 123 20.00 15.12 -9.28
N VAL A 124 19.67 14.76 -8.04
CA VAL A 124 18.75 13.67 -7.70
C VAL A 124 17.74 14.21 -6.69
N VAL A 125 16.47 14.29 -7.09
CA VAL A 125 15.38 14.74 -6.20
C VAL A 125 14.73 13.53 -5.57
N ILE A 126 14.76 13.46 -4.23
CA ILE A 126 14.07 12.45 -3.42
C ILE A 126 12.93 13.17 -2.68
N GLN A 127 11.72 12.61 -2.75
CA GLN A 127 10.56 13.13 -2.04
C GLN A 127 10.21 12.21 -0.87
N ASP A 128 10.47 12.68 0.35
CA ASP A 128 10.04 12.01 1.57
C ASP A 128 8.65 12.50 2.01
N ILE A 129 7.93 11.65 2.75
CA ILE A 129 6.64 11.99 3.36
C ILE A 129 6.78 11.89 4.87
N ASN A 130 6.59 13.01 5.56
CA ASN A 130 6.61 13.07 7.02
C ASN A 130 5.19 12.89 7.57
N PHE A 131 4.93 11.72 8.16
CA PHE A 131 3.70 11.47 8.92
C PHE A 131 3.89 11.93 10.36
N ASN A 132 3.07 12.87 10.82
CA ASN A 132 3.04 13.31 12.20
C ASN A 132 1.79 12.78 12.88
N LEU A 133 1.94 12.29 14.12
CA LEU A 133 0.80 11.93 14.95
C LEU A 133 0.01 13.19 15.29
N ASN A 134 -1.28 13.21 14.96
CA ASN A 134 -2.19 14.30 15.32
C ASN A 134 -3.22 13.79 16.34
N ASN A 135 -2.86 13.84 17.61
CA ASN A 135 -3.69 13.33 18.70
C ASN A 135 -4.62 14.44 19.21
N THR A 136 -5.94 14.21 19.14
CA THR A 136 -6.93 15.11 19.72
C THR A 136 -7.54 14.48 20.98
N LYS A 137 -7.41 15.14 22.13
CA LYS A 137 -8.03 14.72 23.39
C LYS A 137 -9.32 15.49 23.63
N PHE A 138 -10.45 14.79 23.67
CA PHE A 138 -11.74 15.37 24.03
C PHE A 138 -11.97 15.28 25.54
N LEU A 139 -12.24 16.40 26.18
CA LEU A 139 -12.69 16.47 27.58
C LEU A 139 -14.20 16.73 27.58
N LEU A 140 -14.98 15.69 27.83
CA LEU A 140 -16.44 15.80 27.88
C LEU A 140 -16.87 16.15 29.30
N HIS A 141 -17.39 17.35 29.48
CA HIS A 141 -17.93 17.77 30.76
C HIS A 141 -19.27 17.08 31.02
N LYS A 142 -19.47 16.71 32.29
CA LYS A 142 -20.71 16.10 32.80
C LYS A 142 -21.35 17.02 33.82
N TYR A 143 -22.64 17.25 33.66
CA TYR A 143 -23.44 18.03 34.59
C TYR A 143 -24.56 17.16 35.12
N TYR A 144 -24.68 17.08 36.45
CA TYR A 144 -25.77 16.40 37.11
C TYR A 144 -26.85 17.41 37.51
N SER A 145 -28.11 17.10 37.21
CA SER A 145 -29.27 17.85 37.67
C SER A 145 -29.95 17.08 38.80
N PRO A 146 -29.81 17.50 40.07
CA PRO A 146 -30.41 16.80 41.20
C PRO A 146 -31.94 16.78 41.14
N PHE A 147 -32.54 17.86 40.63
CA PHE A 147 -34.00 18.00 40.51
C PHE A 147 -34.62 17.03 39.51
N SER A 148 -33.95 16.78 38.39
CA SER A 148 -34.43 15.85 37.36
C SER A 148 -33.82 14.44 37.47
N GLY A 149 -32.83 14.26 38.34
CA GLY A 149 -32.07 13.02 38.50
C GLY A 149 -31.22 12.62 37.28
N LYS A 150 -30.99 13.53 36.32
CA LYS A 150 -30.32 13.23 35.04
C LYS A 150 -28.90 13.78 34.98
N VAL A 151 -28.04 13.06 34.26
CA VAL A 151 -26.68 13.50 33.90
C VAL A 151 -26.68 13.90 32.42
N PHE A 152 -26.14 15.08 32.14
CA PHE A 152 -25.92 15.61 30.80
C PHE A 152 -24.42 15.56 30.50
N GLU A 153 -24.06 14.95 29.39
CA GLU A 153 -22.66 14.83 28.93
C GLU A 153 -22.50 15.51 27.58
N GLY A 154 -21.37 16.19 27.38
CA GLY A 154 -20.99 16.72 26.07
C GLY A 154 -20.88 15.61 25.03
N LYS A 155 -21.36 15.86 23.81
CA LYS A 155 -21.28 14.88 22.71
C LYS A 155 -19.99 15.08 21.92
N LEU A 156 -19.39 13.98 21.45
CA LEU A 156 -18.32 14.09 20.46
C LEU A 156 -18.87 14.63 19.13
N PRO A 157 -18.06 15.35 18.35
CA PRO A 157 -18.40 15.68 16.97
C PRO A 157 -18.66 14.40 16.15
N PRO A 158 -19.64 14.40 15.23
CA PRO A 158 -20.04 13.22 14.45
C PRO A 158 -18.90 12.51 13.72
N GLU A 159 -17.89 13.27 13.29
CA GLU A 159 -16.71 12.80 12.56
C GLU A 159 -15.90 11.77 13.37
N TYR A 160 -16.00 11.81 14.70
CA TYR A 160 -15.28 10.90 15.61
C TYR A 160 -16.15 9.78 16.19
N ILE A 161 -17.45 9.77 15.90
CA ILE A 161 -18.40 8.78 16.43
C ILE A 161 -18.29 7.43 15.68
N GLN A 162 -17.95 7.46 14.38
CA GLN A 162 -17.94 6.26 13.53
C GLN A 162 -16.82 5.26 13.83
N ILE A 163 -15.73 5.70 14.48
CA ILE A 163 -14.54 4.87 14.73
C ILE A 163 -14.77 3.82 15.83
N ASN A 164 -15.70 4.07 16.77
CA ASN A 164 -15.94 3.18 17.91
C ASN A 164 -16.78 1.93 17.59
N LEU A 165 -17.44 1.86 16.44
CA LEU A 165 -18.28 0.71 16.06
C LEU A 165 -17.49 -0.48 15.48
N LEU A 166 -16.20 -0.31 15.17
CA LEU A 166 -15.35 -1.35 14.58
C LEU A 166 -14.44 -2.07 15.59
N GLN A 167 -14.41 -1.65 16.85
CA GLN A 167 -13.54 -2.24 17.90
C GLN A 167 -14.29 -3.20 18.86
N MET A 168 -15.55 -3.55 18.57
CA MET A 168 -16.37 -4.46 19.39
C MET A 168 -16.76 -5.77 18.66
N ARG A 169 -15.91 -6.31 17.78
CA ARG A 169 -16.07 -7.65 17.22
C ARG A 169 -14.80 -8.48 17.34
#